data_AF-A0A4R0GPD9-F1
#
_entry.id   AF-A0A4R0GPD9-F1
#
_cell.length_a   1.000
_cell.length_b   1.000
_cell.length_c   1.000
_cell.angle_alpha   90.00
_cell.angle_beta   90.00
_cell.angle_gamma   90.00
#
_symmetry.space_group_name_H-M   'P 1'
#
loop_
_entity.id
_entity.type
_entity.pdbx_description
1 polymer ?
#
loop_
_entity_poly.entity_id
_entity_poly.type
_entity_poly.pdbx_seq_one_letter_code
_entity_poly.pdbx_strand_id
1 'polypeptide(L)' 'MTQDPLFLTPRQAAKRLAAAGLQITEDTVRRWARIGQIERIRTPSGQYLIHRDVVDGLLSSTTAA' A
#
# COMPACT_ATOMS: atom_id res chain seq x y z
N MET A 1 -9.96 19.92 6.13
CA MET A 1 -8.83 19.07 6.53
C MET A 1 -9.26 17.63 6.31
N THR A 2 -8.79 16.96 5.25
CA THR A 2 -9.13 15.55 5.01
C THR A 2 -8.26 14.71 5.94
N GLN A 3 -8.85 13.95 6.86
CA GLN A 3 -8.08 13.02 7.69
C GLN A 3 -7.42 11.97 6.80
N ASP A 4 -6.11 11.77 6.94
CA ASP A 4 -5.37 10.73 6.19
C ASP A 4 -5.78 9.35 6.76
N PRO A 5 -6.35 8.45 5.95
CA PRO A 5 -6.90 7.20 6.45
C PRO A 5 -5.80 6.25 6.95
N LEU A 6 -6.07 5.57 8.08
CA LEU A 6 -5.18 4.57 8.66
C LEU A 6 -4.99 3.34 7.76
N PHE A 7 -6.03 2.98 7.01
CA PHE A 7 -6.04 1.85 6.08
C PHE A 7 -6.25 2.32 4.65
N LEU A 8 -5.43 1.78 3.76
CA LEU A 8 -5.43 2.10 2.34
C LEU A 8 -5.95 0.91 1.54
N THR A 9 -6.81 1.19 0.56
CA THR A 9 -7.06 0.26 -0.53
C THR A 9 -5.81 0.11 -1.40
N PRO A 10 -5.66 -0.98 -2.19
CA PRO A 10 -4.55 -1.12 -3.12
C PRO A 10 -4.39 0.07 -4.07
N ARG A 11 -5.51 0.68 -4.49
CA ARG A 11 -5.52 1.89 -5.32
C ARG A 11 -4.93 3.10 -4.60
N GLN A 12 -5.28 3.30 -3.33
CA GLN A 12 -4.76 4.41 -2.52
C GLN A 12 -3.28 4.22 -2.21
N ALA A 13 -2.86 2.99 -1.87
CA ALA A 13 -1.46 2.66 -1.65
C ALA A 13 -0.61 2.93 -2.91
N ALA A 14 -1.06 2.48 -4.09
CA ALA A 14 -0.39 2.75 -5.36
C ALA A 14 -0.26 4.26 -5.65
N LYS A 15 -1.34 5.03 -5.44
CA LYS A 15 -1.30 6.50 -5.58
C LYS A 15 -0.29 7.15 -4.64
N ARG A 16 -0.19 6.66 -3.40
CA ARG A 16 0.74 7.18 -2.39
C ARG A 16 2.19 6.91 -2.77
N LEU A 17 2.50 5.68 -3.21
CA LEU A 17 3.82 5.31 -3.71
C LEU A 17 4.19 6.13 -4.97
N ALA A 18 3.24 6.35 -5.88
CA ALA A 18 3.44 7.19 -7.06
C ALA A 18 3.72 8.66 -6.71
N ALA A 19 3.06 9.22 -5.69
CA ALA A 19 3.33 10.56 -5.19
C ALA A 19 4.75 10.69 -4.61
N ALA A 20 5.35 9.59 -4.15
CA ALA A 20 6.74 9.51 -3.71
C ALA A 20 7.74 9.17 -4.84
N GLY A 21 7.29 9.13 -6.09
CA GLY A 21 8.14 8.87 -7.26
C GLY A 21 8.30 7.39 -7.65
N LEU A 22 7.63 6.47 -6.94
CA LEU A 22 7.68 5.04 -7.28
C LEU A 22 6.58 4.68 -8.29
N GLN A 23 6.94 4.15 -9.45
CA GLN A 23 5.97 3.70 -10.46
C GLN A 23 5.36 2.33 -10.10
N ILE A 24 4.47 2.31 -9.11
CA ILE A 24 3.76 1.10 -8.65
C ILE A 24 2.28 1.17 -9.02
N THR A 25 1.78 0.12 -9.66
CA THR A 25 0.37 0.00 -10.05
C THR A 25 -0.49 -0.61 -8.93
N GLU A 26 -1.81 -0.40 -9.01
CA GLU A 26 -2.77 -1.05 -8.12
C GLU A 26 -2.64 -2.59 -8.16
N ASP A 27 -2.44 -3.16 -9.34
CA ASP A 27 -2.31 -4.61 -9.53
C ASP A 27 -1.05 -5.17 -8.86
N THR A 28 0.05 -4.42 -8.91
CA THR A 28 1.28 -4.78 -8.18
C THR A 28 1.02 -4.82 -6.68
N VAL A 29 0.34 -3.79 -6.13
CA VAL A 29 -0.02 -3.78 -4.71
C VAL A 29 -0.97 -4.93 -4.35
N ARG A 30 -1.99 -5.21 -5.20
CA ARG A 30 -2.89 -6.36 -5.02
C ARG A 30 -2.13 -7.69 -5.04
N ARG A 31 -1.13 -7.83 -5.90
CA ARG A 31 -0.28 -9.01 -5.98
C ARG A 31 0.55 -9.18 -4.72
N TRP A 32 1.25 -8.14 -4.27
CA TRP A 32 2.02 -8.16 -3.02
C TRP A 32 1.17 -8.54 -1.82
N ALA A 33 -0.01 -7.92 -1.72
CA ALA A 33 -0.99 -8.28 -0.72
C ALA A 33 -1.34 -9.77 -0.85
N ARG A 34 -1.79 -10.23 -2.02
CA ARG A 34 -2.21 -11.63 -2.24
C ARG A 34 -1.14 -12.66 -1.85
N ILE A 35 0.13 -12.42 -2.16
CA ILE A 35 1.24 -13.34 -1.87
C ILE A 35 1.83 -13.17 -0.46
N GLY A 36 1.35 -12.21 0.34
CA GLY A 36 1.83 -11.96 1.70
C GLY A 36 3.14 -11.17 1.78
N GLN A 37 3.55 -10.51 0.70
CA GLN A 37 4.74 -9.64 0.69
C GLN A 37 4.50 -8.33 1.48
N ILE A 38 3.24 -7.90 1.57
CA ILE A 38 2.80 -6.83 2.48
C ILE A 38 1.66 -7.35 3.34
N GLU A 39 1.61 -6.91 4.59
CA GLU A 39 0.51 -7.24 5.49
C GLU A 39 -0.80 -6.64 4.98
N ARG A 40 -1.89 -7.41 5.12
CA ARG A 40 -3.22 -7.02 4.64
C ARG A 40 -4.32 -7.51 5.57
N ILE A 41 -5.40 -6.75 5.59
CA ILE A 41 -6.71 -7.19 6.06
C ILE A 41 -7.55 -7.52 4.83
N ARG A 42 -8.25 -8.66 4.85
CA ARG A 42 -9.26 -9.00 3.85
C ARG A 42 -10.64 -8.77 4.46
N THR A 43 -11.42 -7.86 3.87
CA THR A 43 -12.79 -7.62 4.31
C THR A 43 -13.70 -8.80 3.91
N PRO A 44 -14.88 -8.95 4.54
CA PRO A 44 -15.88 -9.93 4.11
C PRO A 44 -16.32 -9.77 2.64
N SER A 45 -16.31 -8.54 2.11
CA SER A 45 -16.57 -8.25 0.70
C SER A 45 -15.43 -8.68 -0.24
N GLY A 46 -14.32 -9.18 0.29
CA GLY A 46 -13.17 -9.64 -0.48
C GLY A 46 -12.15 -8.55 -0.84
N GLN A 47 -12.33 -7.32 -0.35
CA GLN A 47 -11.40 -6.22 -0.57
C GLN A 47 -10.16 -6.34 0.33
N TYR A 48 -9.01 -5.91 -0.19
CA TYR A 48 -7.81 -5.75 0.63
C TYR A 48 -7.72 -4.34 1.22
N LEU A 49 -7.33 -4.27 2.48
CA LEU A 49 -6.95 -3.07 3.18
C LEU A 49 -5.54 -3.25 3.72
N ILE A 50 -4.71 -2.23 3.56
CA ILE A 50 -3.29 -2.25 3.90
C ILE A 50 -3.06 -1.14 4.92
N HIS A 51 -2.38 -1.43 6.03
CA HIS A 51 -2.05 -0.40 7.00
C HIS A 51 -1.12 0.64 6.35
N ARG A 52 -1.40 1.93 6.56
CA ARG A 52 -0.61 3.01 5.94
C ARG A 52 0.87 2.88 6.24
N ASP A 53 1.23 2.54 7.48
CA ASP A 53 2.62 2.44 7.92
C ASP A 53 3.42 1.37 7.16
N VAL A 54 2.75 0.30 6.68
CA VAL A 54 3.39 -0.71 5.81
C VAL A 54 3.78 -0.09 4.48
N VAL A 55 2.91 0.76 3.91
CA VAL A 55 3.18 1.47 2.65
C VAL A 55 4.28 2.52 2.84
N ASP A 56 4.25 3.25 3.96
CA ASP A 56 5.27 4.26 4.27
C ASP A 56 6.65 3.63 4.57
N GLY A 57 6.68 2.43 5.14
CA GLY A 57 7.90 1.65 5.32
C GLY A 57 8.61 1.29 4.00
N LEU A 58 7.85 1.09 2.92
CA LEU A 58 8.42 0.85 1.59
C LEU A 58 9.19 2.05 1.05
N LEU A 59 8.81 3.27 1.44
CA LEU A 59 9.50 4.51 1.05
C LEU A 59 10.82 4.70 1.82
N SER A 60 10.85 4.26 3.07
CA SER A 60 11.99 4.42 3.98
C SER A 60 13.13 3.43 3.69
N SER A 61 12.83 2.35 2.96
CA SER A 61 13.79 1.27 2.65
C SER A 61 14.67 1.55 1.42
N THR A 62 14.48 2.68 0.74
CA THR A 62 15.26 3.08 -0.46
C THR A 62 16.56 3.81 -0.11
N THR A 63 16.92 3.97 1.17
CA THR A 63 18.22 4.53 1.60
C THR A 63 19.11 3.44 2.20
N ALA A 64 19.46 2.43 1.41
CA ALA A 64 20.55 1.51 1.68
C ALA A 64 20.97 0.76 0.39
N ALA A 65 21.71 1.44 -0.49
CA ALA A 65 22.66 0.86 -1.45
C ALA A 65 23.49 1.98 -2.09
#